data_AF-A0A2M7Y257-F1
#
_entry.id   AF-A0A2M7Y257-F1
#
_cell.length_a   1.000
_cell.length_b   1.000
_cell.length_c   1.000
_cell.angle_alpha   90.00
_cell.angle_beta   90.00
_cell.angle_gamma   90.00
#
_symmetry.space_group_name_H-M   'P 1'
#
loop_
_entity.id
_entity.type
_entity.pdbx_description
1 polymer ?
#
loop_
_entity_poly.entity_id
_entity_poly.type
_entity_poly.pdbx_seq_one_letter_code
_entity_poly.pdbx_strand_id
1 'polypeptide(L)'
;LSEGGLPMVLSQTFRAIIHSRMQVGMAKYGSEYRNADVMLFEPGRDDAVLFFTNVFSTASRKRLAEHAWRRTRIDLFRRRHELGPILARHGIRIRLDVLRDATRALCAPPAGGRGRAVPLARDLGRVLDALDRWIAGHGARRDEARRVAR
;
A
#
# COMPACT_ATOMS: atom_id res chain seq x y z
N LEU A 1 14.41 -13.58 -18.57
CA LEU A 1 14.59 -12.27 -17.93
C LEU A 1 14.29 -11.16 -18.94
N SER A 2 13.03 -10.96 -19.35
CA SER A 2 12.60 -9.83 -20.20
C SER A 2 11.11 -9.92 -20.59
N GLU A 3 10.18 -9.68 -19.65
CA GLU A 3 8.76 -9.48 -20.00
C GLU A 3 8.16 -8.15 -19.50
N GLY A 4 8.92 -7.34 -18.75
CA GLY A 4 8.52 -5.98 -18.39
C GLY A 4 9.26 -4.98 -19.27
N GLY A 5 8.61 -4.42 -20.30
CA GLY A 5 9.20 -3.42 -21.18
C GLY A 5 9.55 -2.09 -20.48
N LEU A 6 9.71 -1.02 -21.27
CA LEU A 6 10.01 0.35 -20.83
C LEU A 6 9.25 0.82 -19.56
N PRO A 7 7.96 0.51 -19.35
CA PRO A 7 7.25 0.91 -18.13
C PRO A 7 7.84 0.33 -16.83
N MET A 8 8.32 -0.92 -16.86
CA MET A 8 8.92 -1.55 -15.67
C MET A 8 10.25 -0.89 -15.31
N VAL A 9 11.09 -0.60 -16.32
CA VAL A 9 12.36 0.10 -16.12
C VAL A 9 12.12 1.50 -15.56
N LEU A 10 11.14 2.24 -16.11
CA LEU A 10 10.75 3.54 -15.58
C LEU A 10 10.27 3.45 -14.13
N SER A 11 9.43 2.48 -13.79
CA SER A 11 9.01 2.25 -12.40
C SER A 11 10.20 1.97 -11.47
N GLN A 12 11.22 1.25 -11.93
CA GLN A 12 12.44 1.02 -11.14
C GLN A 12 13.29 2.28 -11.01
N THR A 13 13.42 3.09 -12.08
CA THR A 13 14.13 4.37 -12.02
C THR A 13 13.44 5.33 -11.05
N PHE A 14 12.12 5.47 -11.11
CA PHE A 14 11.36 6.29 -10.16
C PHE A 14 11.54 5.80 -8.73
N ARG A 15 11.47 4.48 -8.50
CA ARG A 15 11.73 3.88 -7.18
C ARG A 15 13.12 4.21 -6.67
N ALA A 16 14.15 4.09 -7.50
CA ALA A 16 15.52 4.41 -7.13
C ALA A 16 15.69 5.88 -6.74
N ILE A 17 15.09 6.80 -7.51
CA ILE A 17 15.11 8.24 -7.22
C ILE A 17 14.39 8.55 -5.89
N ILE A 18 13.19 8.01 -5.69
CA ILE A 18 12.42 8.21 -4.45
C ILE A 18 13.20 7.67 -3.25
N HIS A 19 13.78 6.48 -3.37
CA HIS A 19 14.55 5.86 -2.31
C HIS A 19 15.80 6.70 -1.94
N SER A 20 16.53 7.20 -2.94
CA SER A 20 17.68 8.09 -2.71
C SER A 20 17.28 9.35 -1.95
N ARG A 21 16.20 10.02 -2.38
CA ARG A 21 15.68 11.21 -1.68
C ARG A 21 15.21 10.91 -0.26
N MET A 22 14.53 9.78 -0.06
CA MET A 22 14.10 9.36 1.27
C MET A 22 15.30 9.13 2.19
N GLN A 23 16.36 8.44 1.74
CA GLN A 23 17.55 8.21 2.55
C GLN A 23 18.21 9.52 2.99
N VAL A 24 18.42 10.45 2.05
CA VAL A 24 18.99 11.77 2.33
C VAL A 24 18.09 12.58 3.28
N GLY A 25 16.78 12.54 3.05
CA GLY A 25 15.80 13.21 3.92
C GLY A 25 15.79 12.66 5.34
N MET A 26 15.78 11.33 5.49
CA MET A 26 15.80 10.65 6.79
C MET A 26 17.07 10.92 7.59
N ALA A 27 18.24 11.02 6.92
CA ALA A 27 19.48 11.39 7.58
C ALA A 27 19.39 12.78 8.25
N LYS A 28 18.65 13.72 7.64
CA LYS A 28 18.45 15.06 8.18
C LYS A 28 17.64 15.05 9.48
N TYR A 29 16.59 14.23 9.56
CA TYR A 29 15.74 14.13 10.75
C TYR A 29 16.51 13.71 12.01
N GLY A 30 17.52 12.83 11.88
CA GLY A 30 18.37 12.44 13.00
C GLY A 30 19.18 13.60 13.59
N SER A 31 19.58 14.56 12.76
CA SER A 31 20.32 15.74 13.20
C SER A 31 19.42 16.88 13.70
N GLU A 32 18.24 17.07 13.08
CA GLU A 32 17.32 18.17 13.40
C GLU A 32 16.47 17.87 14.65
N TYR A 33 16.10 16.62 14.89
CA TYR A 33 15.22 16.22 15.98
C TYR A 33 15.92 15.29 16.97
N ARG A 34 16.92 15.82 17.69
CA ARG A 34 17.72 15.07 18.68
C ARG A 34 16.92 14.37 19.78
N ASN A 35 15.72 14.85 20.08
CA ASN A 35 14.85 14.32 21.13
C ASN A 35 13.62 13.59 20.58
N ALA A 36 13.62 13.19 19.31
CA ALA A 36 12.55 12.41 18.70
C ALA A 36 13.07 11.08 18.16
N ASP A 37 12.30 10.02 18.35
CA ASP A 37 12.57 8.74 17.71
C ASP A 37 11.78 8.65 16.39
N VAL A 38 12.48 8.47 15.27
CA VAL A 38 11.89 8.40 13.92
C VAL A 38 11.78 6.95 13.49
N MET A 39 10.56 6.51 13.18
CA MET A 39 10.28 5.15 12.69
C MET A 39 9.82 5.20 11.24
N LEU A 40 10.54 4.50 10.38
CA LEU A 40 10.21 4.38 8.96
C LEU A 40 9.56 3.03 8.67
N PHE A 41 8.42 3.07 7.98
CA PHE A 41 7.70 1.90 7.48
C PHE A 41 7.64 1.98 5.96
N GLU A 42 8.45 1.17 5.29
CA GLU A 42 8.52 1.17 3.83
C GLU A 42 7.66 0.07 3.21
N PRO A 43 7.02 0.33 2.05
CA PRO A 43 6.45 -0.72 1.25
C PRO A 43 7.55 -1.68 0.75
N GLY A 44 7.21 -2.96 0.58
CA GLY A 44 8.16 -3.93 0.07
C GLY A 44 8.67 -3.58 -1.33
N ARG A 45 9.88 -4.01 -1.68
CA ARG A 45 10.44 -3.81 -3.04
C ARG A 45 9.56 -4.44 -4.13
N ASP A 46 8.80 -5.49 -3.81
CA ASP A 46 7.90 -6.15 -4.76
C ASP A 46 6.44 -5.71 -4.62
N ASP A 47 6.19 -4.63 -3.88
CA ASP A 47 4.82 -4.18 -3.57
C ASP A 47 4.21 -3.38 -4.73
N ALA A 48 3.97 -4.08 -5.84
CA ALA A 48 3.35 -3.55 -7.06
C ALA A 48 1.98 -2.92 -6.80
N VAL A 49 1.26 -3.35 -5.75
CA VAL A 49 -0.04 -2.80 -5.39
C VAL A 49 0.07 -1.32 -5.05
N LEU A 50 1.09 -0.91 -4.29
CA LEU A 50 1.28 0.51 -3.97
C LEU A 50 1.71 1.35 -5.18
N PHE A 51 2.40 0.77 -6.16
CA PHE A 51 2.91 1.50 -7.34
C PHE A 51 1.91 1.60 -8.49
N PHE A 52 1.00 0.62 -8.64
CA PHE A 52 0.11 0.54 -9.80
C PHE A 52 -1.37 0.72 -9.47
N THR A 53 -1.73 0.95 -8.19
CA THR A 53 -3.12 1.25 -7.83
C THR A 53 -3.48 2.69 -8.22
N ASN A 54 -4.54 2.84 -9.01
CA ASN A 54 -5.14 4.14 -9.32
C ASN A 54 -5.71 4.80 -8.06
N VAL A 55 -5.05 5.85 -7.54
CA VAL A 55 -5.40 6.53 -6.27
C VAL A 55 -6.72 7.34 -6.38
N PHE A 56 -7.25 7.53 -7.59
CA PHE A 56 -8.44 8.36 -7.80
C PHE A 56 -9.78 7.64 -7.58
N SER A 57 -9.81 6.30 -7.55
CA SER A 57 -11.03 5.54 -7.24
C SER A 57 -11.20 5.30 -5.73
N THR A 58 -12.42 5.45 -5.21
CA THR A 58 -12.73 5.18 -3.79
C THR A 58 -12.56 3.71 -3.43
N ALA A 59 -12.87 2.77 -4.34
CA ALA A 59 -12.63 1.35 -4.11
C ALA A 59 -11.12 1.04 -4.09
N SER A 60 -10.37 1.67 -5.00
CA SER A 60 -8.92 1.52 -5.11
C SER A 60 -8.19 2.11 -3.90
N ARG A 61 -8.64 3.26 -3.37
CA ARG A 61 -8.13 3.83 -2.10
C ARG A 61 -8.36 2.90 -0.91
N LYS A 62 -9.54 2.27 -0.80
CA LYS A 62 -9.83 1.31 0.29
C LYS A 62 -8.93 0.08 0.22
N ARG A 63 -8.76 -0.48 -0.99
CA ARG A 63 -7.86 -1.63 -1.21
C ARG A 63 -6.41 -1.29 -0.90
N LEU A 64 -5.95 -0.12 -1.33
CA LEU A 64 -4.61 0.38 -1.06
C LEU A 64 -4.38 0.56 0.45
N ALA A 65 -5.33 1.19 1.15
CA ALA A 65 -5.24 1.40 2.59
C ALA A 65 -5.26 0.08 3.37
N GLU A 66 -6.14 -0.85 3.00
CA GLU A 66 -6.20 -2.20 3.58
C GLU A 66 -4.86 -2.94 3.42
N HIS A 67 -4.29 -2.88 2.21
CA HIS A 67 -3.02 -3.50 1.87
C HIS A 67 -1.86 -2.89 2.67
N ALA A 68 -1.76 -1.56 2.69
CA ALA A 68 -0.75 -0.85 3.49
C ALA A 68 -0.86 -1.21 4.97
N TRP A 69 -2.08 -1.21 5.52
CA TRP A 69 -2.32 -1.55 6.92
C TRP A 69 -1.91 -2.99 7.27
N ARG A 70 -2.25 -3.96 6.43
CA ARG A 70 -1.79 -5.35 6.61
C ARG A 70 -0.27 -5.45 6.58
N ARG A 71 0.38 -4.74 5.65
CA ARG A 71 1.83 -4.72 5.54
C ARG A 71 2.48 -4.11 6.78
N THR A 72 1.98 -2.98 7.26
CA THR A 72 2.46 -2.33 8.49
C THR A 72 2.31 -3.24 9.70
N ARG A 73 1.20 -3.98 9.83
CA ARG A 73 1.04 -4.96 10.92
C ARG A 73 2.10 -6.05 10.90
N ILE A 74 2.41 -6.58 9.71
CA ILE A 74 3.45 -7.59 9.53
C ILE A 74 4.81 -7.00 9.92
N ASP A 75 5.11 -5.77 9.48
CA ASP A 75 6.37 -5.10 9.80
C ASP A 75 6.53 -4.83 11.30
N LEU A 76 5.48 -4.28 11.93
CA LEU A 76 5.41 -4.08 13.38
C LEU A 76 5.62 -5.39 14.16
N PHE A 77 5.03 -6.49 13.69
CA PHE A 77 5.19 -7.78 14.35
C PHE A 77 6.61 -8.31 14.20
N ARG A 78 7.22 -8.19 13.02
CA ARG A 78 8.60 -8.61 12.75
C ARG A 78 9.61 -7.83 13.58
N ARG A 79 9.46 -6.50 13.63
CA ARG A 79 10.35 -5.56 14.32
C ARG A 79 9.94 -5.27 15.76
N ARG A 80 9.00 -6.02 16.33
CA ARG A 80 8.44 -5.77 17.67
C ARG A 80 9.48 -5.64 18.79
N HIS A 81 10.59 -6.37 18.69
CA HIS A 81 11.66 -6.36 19.70
C HIS A 81 12.58 -5.15 19.56
N GLU A 82 12.72 -4.60 18.35
CA GLU A 82 13.45 -3.36 18.05
C GLU A 82 12.59 -2.14 18.39
N LEU A 83 11.34 -2.12 17.92
CA LEU A 83 10.43 -0.98 18.06
C LEU A 83 9.79 -0.89 19.44
N GLY A 84 9.61 -2.02 20.13
CA GLY A 84 8.95 -2.07 21.43
C GLY A 84 9.58 -1.15 22.48
N PRO A 85 10.90 -1.24 22.74
CA PRO A 85 11.59 -0.36 23.68
C PRO A 85 11.49 1.12 23.29
N ILE A 86 11.59 1.44 21.99
CA ILE A 86 11.51 2.81 21.49
C ILE A 86 10.10 3.38 21.74
N LEU A 87 9.04 2.64 21.35
CA LEU A 87 7.66 3.04 21.59
C LEU A 87 7.34 3.17 23.09
N ALA A 88 7.91 2.32 23.93
CA ALA A 88 7.69 2.36 25.38
C ALA A 88 8.22 3.64 26.02
N ARG A 89 9.33 4.22 25.49
CA ARG A 89 9.83 5.54 25.92
C ARG A 89 8.81 6.68 25.71
N HIS A 90 7.85 6.48 24.80
CA HIS A 90 6.76 7.41 24.49
C HIS A 90 5.40 6.97 25.08
N GLY A 91 5.37 5.97 25.96
CA GLY A 91 4.12 5.45 26.54
C GLY A 91 3.26 4.64 25.57
N ILE A 92 3.81 4.23 24.42
CA ILE A 92 3.10 3.45 23.40
C ILE A 92 3.46 1.97 23.56
N ARG A 93 2.44 1.10 23.60
CA ARG A 93 2.63 -0.35 23.68
C ARG A 93 2.14 -1.06 22.41
N ILE A 94 2.96 -1.98 21.90
CA ILE A 94 2.56 -2.85 20.80
C ILE A 94 1.54 -3.89 21.29
N ARG A 95 0.36 -3.89 20.66
CA ARG A 95 -0.71 -4.85 20.92
C ARG A 95 -0.52 -6.14 20.11
N LEU A 96 0.18 -7.11 20.69
CA LEU A 96 0.48 -8.38 20.03
C LEU A 96 -0.77 -9.22 19.72
N ASP A 97 -1.84 -9.07 20.52
CA ASP A 97 -3.15 -9.65 20.27
C ASP A 97 -3.71 -9.21 18.91
N VAL A 98 -3.66 -7.90 18.63
CA VAL A 98 -4.12 -7.34 17.34
C VAL A 98 -3.21 -7.75 16.22
N LEU A 99 -1.89 -7.76 16.44
CA LEU A 99 -0.95 -8.06 15.37
C LEU A 99 -1.03 -9.52 14.90
N ARG A 100 -1.38 -10.46 15.79
CA ARG A 100 -1.55 -11.88 15.45
C ARG A 100 -2.89 -12.22 14.79
N ASP A 101 -3.90 -11.36 14.92
CA ASP A 101 -5.24 -11.61 14.39
C ASP A 101 -5.30 -11.42 12.87
N ALA A 102 -5.16 -12.51 12.11
CA ALA A 102 -5.20 -12.49 10.65
C ALA A 102 -6.56 -12.12 10.07
N THR A 103 -7.64 -12.13 10.86
CA THR A 103 -9.01 -11.92 10.37
C THR A 103 -9.42 -10.45 10.30
N ARG A 104 -8.68 -9.56 10.98
CA ARG A 104 -9.00 -8.13 10.96
C ARG A 104 -8.80 -7.51 9.60
N ALA A 105 -9.72 -6.59 9.28
CA ALA A 105 -9.64 -5.69 8.13
C ALA A 105 -9.70 -4.23 8.61
N LEU A 106 -8.97 -3.35 7.94
CA LEU A 106 -9.04 -1.89 8.16
C LEU A 106 -10.39 -1.35 7.67
N CYS A 107 -10.80 -1.76 6.46
CA CYS A 107 -12.05 -1.35 5.83
C CYS A 107 -13.14 -2.42 6.01
N ALA A 108 -13.38 -2.86 7.23
CA ALA A 108 -14.52 -3.75 7.50
C ALA A 108 -15.83 -3.09 7.02
N PRO A 109 -16.74 -3.82 6.37
CA PRO A 109 -18.03 -3.26 6.02
C PRO A 109 -18.72 -2.77 7.30
N PRO A 110 -19.39 -1.59 7.28
CA PRO A 110 -20.06 -1.09 8.47
C PRO A 110 -21.07 -2.14 8.94
N ALA A 111 -20.88 -2.63 10.16
CA ALA A 111 -21.86 -3.48 10.83
C ALA A 111 -23.12 -2.65 11.08
N GLY A 112 -24.11 -2.77 10.21
CA GLY A 112 -25.41 -2.12 10.35
C GLY A 112 -25.38 -0.61 10.11
N GLY A 113 -25.47 -0.18 8.85
CA GLY A 113 -25.67 1.23 8.54
C GLY A 113 -25.71 1.50 7.05
N ARG A 114 -26.90 1.36 6.45
CA ARG A 114 -27.16 1.85 5.08
C ARG A 114 -27.17 3.38 5.09
N GLY A 115 -26.00 3.99 5.20
CA GLY A 115 -25.83 5.41 4.90
C GLY A 115 -26.19 5.63 3.42
N ARG A 116 -27.20 6.46 3.18
CA ARG A 116 -27.77 6.74 1.85
C ARG A 116 -26.73 7.48 1.00
N ALA A 117 -25.79 6.75 0.40
CA ALA A 117 -24.93 7.29 -0.64
C ALA A 117 -25.83 7.83 -1.76
N VAL A 118 -25.63 9.10 -2.12
CA VAL A 118 -26.34 9.78 -3.21
C VAL A 118 -26.22 8.89 -4.46
N PRO A 119 -27.33 8.57 -5.17
CA PRO A 119 -27.32 7.61 -6.28
C PRO A 119 -26.21 7.86 -7.30
N LEU A 120 -25.99 9.13 -7.64
CA LEU A 120 -24.95 9.57 -8.57
C LEU A 120 -23.52 9.19 -8.15
N ALA A 121 -23.17 9.33 -6.87
CA ALA A 121 -21.85 8.95 -6.38
C ALA A 121 -21.63 7.43 -6.39
N ARG A 122 -22.71 6.66 -6.20
CA ARG A 122 -22.68 5.20 -6.31
C ARG A 122 -22.52 4.77 -7.77
N ASP A 123 -23.22 5.42 -8.69
CA ASP A 123 -23.15 5.11 -10.11
C ASP A 123 -21.81 5.50 -10.73
N LEU A 124 -21.26 6.66 -10.38
CA LEU A 124 -19.89 7.02 -10.75
C LEU A 124 -18.87 6.02 -10.22
N GLY A 125 -19.02 5.58 -8.95
CA GLY A 125 -18.18 4.52 -8.38
C GLY A 125 -18.24 3.22 -9.19
N ARG A 126 -19.45 2.80 -9.62
CA ARG A 126 -19.64 1.60 -10.45
C ARG A 126 -19.00 1.72 -11.83
N VAL A 127 -19.09 2.89 -12.47
CA VAL A 127 -18.48 3.14 -13.79
C VAL A 127 -16.96 3.10 -13.69
N LEU A 128 -16.38 3.73 -12.66
CA LEU A 128 -14.94 3.68 -12.41
C LEU A 128 -14.47 2.24 -12.10
N ASP A 129 -15.23 1.49 -11.30
CA ASP A 129 -14.93 0.07 -11.02
C ASP A 129 -15.08 -0.83 -12.25
N ALA A 130 -16.00 -0.49 -13.17
CA ALA A 130 -16.15 -1.20 -14.45
C ALA A 130 -14.97 -0.91 -15.39
N LEU A 131 -14.53 0.36 -15.45
CA LEU A 131 -13.35 0.77 -16.22
C LEU A 131 -12.07 0.11 -15.68
N ASP A 132 -11.87 0.08 -14.37
CA ASP A 132 -10.71 -0.59 -13.75
C ASP A 132 -10.69 -2.09 -14.09
N ARG A 133 -11.85 -2.78 -14.03
CA ARG A 133 -11.96 -4.19 -14.45
C ARG A 133 -11.70 -4.37 -15.95
N TRP A 134 -12.13 -3.43 -16.78
CA TRP A 134 -11.90 -3.46 -18.22
C TRP A 134 -10.40 -3.28 -18.54
N ILE A 135 -9.73 -2.34 -17.89
CA ILE A 135 -8.28 -2.11 -18.05
C ILE A 135 -7.49 -3.34 -17.57
N ALA A 136 -7.83 -3.90 -16.41
CA ALA A 136 -7.20 -5.11 -15.89
C ALA A 136 -7.39 -6.32 -16.84
N GLY A 137 -8.61 -6.47 -17.40
CA GLY A 137 -8.91 -7.52 -18.38
C GLY A 137 -8.22 -7.34 -19.73
N HIS A 138 -7.95 -6.10 -20.16
CA HIS A 138 -7.21 -5.83 -21.39
C HIS A 138 -5.70 -6.06 -21.25
N GLY A 139 -5.16 -5.87 -20.04
CA GLY A 139 -3.79 -6.28 -19.71
C GLY A 139 -3.62 -7.80 -19.85
N ALA A 140 -4.53 -8.57 -19.23
CA ALA A 140 -4.49 -10.04 -19.26
C ALA A 140 -4.63 -10.63 -20.67
N ARG A 141 -5.53 -10.09 -21.52
CA ARG A 141 -5.71 -10.57 -22.91
C ARG A 141 -4.52 -10.28 -23.82
N ARG A 142 -3.77 -9.19 -23.56
CA ARG A 142 -2.53 -8.88 -24.30
C ARG A 142 -1.39 -9.84 -23.95
N ASP A 143 -1.30 -10.28 -22.70
CA ASP A 143 -0.31 -11.26 -22.26
C ASP A 143 -0.64 -12.67 -22.75
N GLU A 144 -1.92 -13.03 -22.84
CA GLU A 144 -2.38 -14.31 -23.40
C GLU A 144 -2.17 -14.39 -24.92
N ALA A 145 -2.47 -13.33 -25.67
CA ALA A 145 -2.20 -13.26 -27.12
C ALA A 145 -0.69 -13.34 -27.44
N ARG A 146 0.18 -12.86 -26.54
CA ARG A 146 1.65 -12.99 -26.67
C ARG A 146 2.17 -14.38 -26.33
N ARG A 147 1.47 -15.16 -25.48
CA ARG A 147 1.82 -16.55 -25.17
C ARG A 147 1.39 -17.53 -26.26
N VAL A 148 0.30 -17.27 -26.96
CA VAL A 148 -0.20 -18.13 -28.05
C VAL A 148 0.57 -17.91 -29.36
N ALA A 149 1.23 -16.75 -29.51
CA ALA A 149 2.07 -16.43 -30.67
C ALA A 149 3.55 -16.86 -30.52
N ARG A 150 3.86 -17.75 -29.56
CA ARG A 150 5.20 -18.26 -29.25
C ARG A 150 5.20 -19.77 -29.26
#